data_AF-A0AAD4X4S2-F1
#
_entry.id   AF-A0AAD4X4S2-F1
#
_cell.length_a   1.000
_cell.length_b   1.000
_cell.length_c   1.000
_cell.angle_alpha   90.00
_cell.angle_beta   90.00
_cell.angle_gamma   90.00
#
_symmetry.space_group_name_H-M   'P 1'
#
loop_
_entity.id
_entity.type
_entity.pdbx_description
1 polymer ?
#
loop_
_entity_poly.entity_id
_entity_poly.type
_entity_poly.pdbx_seq_one_letter_code
_entity_poly.pdbx_strand_id
1 'polypeptide(L)'
;MLRCEQNTIIFLINNDRYSIEVEIHDGHYNVEREEEMVEEIETATEVKKDCLCFIEIVVHKDDTSKELLEWGSRVSSANSRPPNPQ
;
A
#
# COMPACT_ATOMS: atom_id res chain seq x y z
N MET A 1 10.10 1.65 -15.06
CA MET A 1 9.64 2.95 -14.55
C MET A 1 10.75 3.97 -14.58
N LEU A 2 11.71 4.00 -13.64
CA LEU A 2 12.80 4.99 -13.64
C LEU A 2 13.63 5.03 -14.95
N ARG A 3 14.07 3.87 -15.44
CA ARG A 3 14.86 3.75 -16.68
C ARG A 3 14.12 4.23 -17.95
N CYS A 4 12.79 4.28 -17.91
CA CYS A 4 11.96 4.67 -19.05
C CYS A 4 11.30 6.03 -18.84
N GLU A 5 11.78 6.82 -17.87
CA GLU A 5 11.30 8.19 -17.58
C GLU A 5 9.78 8.25 -17.44
N GLN A 6 9.20 7.26 -16.75
CA GLN A 6 7.76 7.22 -16.52
C GLN A 6 7.38 8.16 -15.37
N ASN A 7 6.42 9.05 -15.63
CA ASN A 7 5.90 10.02 -14.66
C ASN A 7 4.66 9.45 -13.96
N THR A 8 4.83 8.28 -13.35
CA THR A 8 3.74 7.56 -12.67
C THR A 8 3.64 8.01 -11.22
N ILE A 9 2.43 8.03 -10.67
CA ILE A 9 2.20 8.16 -9.23
C ILE A 9 1.96 6.75 -8.68
N ILE A 10 2.77 6.34 -7.71
CA ILE A 10 2.68 5.03 -7.05
C ILE A 10 2.24 5.25 -5.61
N PHE A 11 1.12 4.65 -5.24
CA PHE A 11 0.65 4.60 -3.85
C PHE A 11 1.23 3.36 -3.17
N LEU A 12 2.02 3.59 -2.12
CA LEU A 12 2.62 2.55 -1.30
C LEU A 12 1.79 2.42 -0.02
N ILE A 13 0.99 1.36 0.08
CA ILE A 13 0.14 1.11 1.25
C ILE A 13 0.97 0.36 2.30
N ASN A 14 1.42 1.07 3.34
CA ASN A 14 2.23 0.54 4.43
C ASN A 14 1.36 0.22 5.65
N ASN A 15 1.06 -1.06 5.86
CA ASN A 15 0.23 -1.55 6.98
C ASN A 15 1.07 -2.09 8.15
N ASP A 16 2.28 -1.57 8.37
CA ASP A 16 3.21 -2.03 9.43
C ASP A 16 3.55 -3.53 9.38
N ARG A 17 3.40 -4.20 8.23
CA ARG A 17 3.57 -5.67 8.14
C ARG A 17 5.02 -6.17 8.05
N TYR A 18 6.00 -5.28 8.17
CA TYR A 18 7.38 -5.65 8.51
C TYR A 18 7.97 -4.62 9.48
N SER A 19 8.19 -5.04 10.73
CA SER A 19 8.72 -4.23 11.84
C SER A 19 10.17 -3.74 11.67
N ILE A 20 10.75 -3.84 10.48
CA ILE A 20 12.19 -3.59 10.23
C ILE A 20 12.47 -2.26 9.53
N GLU A 21 11.44 -1.53 9.07
CA GLU A 21 11.65 -0.27 8.33
C GLU A 21 11.52 1.00 9.19
N VAL A 22 11.12 0.87 10.47
CA VAL A 22 11.08 2.00 11.43
C VAL A 22 12.49 2.55 11.75
N GLU A 23 13.56 1.81 11.44
CA GLU A 23 14.95 2.22 11.72
C GLU A 23 15.72 2.78 10.51
N ILE A 24 15.15 2.83 9.29
CA ILE A 24 15.99 3.03 8.08
C ILE A 24 15.64 4.23 7.20
N HIS A 25 14.41 4.76 7.16
CA HIS A 25 14.16 6.01 6.41
C HIS A 25 12.95 6.81 6.93
N ASP A 26 13.22 7.93 7.60
CA ASP A 26 12.25 9.01 7.81
C ASP A 26 12.11 9.79 6.49
N GLY A 27 11.15 9.39 5.66
CA GLY A 27 10.86 10.00 4.36
C GLY A 27 9.84 11.13 4.46
N HIS A 28 10.03 12.20 3.68
CA HIS A 28 9.15 13.37 3.61
C HIS A 28 7.77 13.10 2.95
N TYR A 29 7.43 11.83 2.69
CA TYR A 29 6.23 11.42 1.93
C TYR A 29 5.38 10.38 2.68
N ASN A 30 5.51 10.34 4.00
CA ASN A 30 4.70 9.51 4.87
C ASN A 30 3.41 10.26 5.16
N VAL A 31 2.31 9.74 4.62
CA VAL A 31 0.97 10.28 4.81
C VAL A 31 0.28 9.45 5.87
N GLU A 32 -0.02 10.08 7.01
CA GLU A 32 -0.77 9.45 8.11
C GLU A 32 -2.24 9.92 8.12
N ARG A 33 -2.53 11.04 7.46
CA ARG A 33 -3.86 11.69 7.49
C ARG A 33 -4.40 11.96 6.09
N GLU A 34 -5.72 11.93 5.96
CA GLU A 34 -6.42 12.18 4.70
C GLU A 34 -6.08 13.56 4.09
N GLU A 35 -5.95 14.59 4.93
CA GLU A 35 -5.61 15.95 4.48
C GLU A 35 -4.24 15.99 3.78
N GLU A 36 -3.24 15.34 4.36
CA GLU A 36 -1.88 15.23 3.80
C GLU A 36 -1.89 14.43 2.49
N MET A 37 -2.75 13.39 2.40
CA MET A 37 -2.89 12.60 1.18
C MET A 37 -3.36 13.45 -0.01
N VAL A 38 -4.32 14.33 0.23
CA VAL A 38 -4.87 15.21 -0.81
C VAL A 38 -3.80 16.19 -1.29
N GLU A 39 -3.04 16.79 -0.37
CA GLU A 39 -1.96 17.73 -0.69
C GLU A 39 -0.82 17.05 -1.50
N GLU A 40 -0.45 15.83 -1.13
CA GLU A 40 0.60 15.07 -1.84
C GLU A 40 0.13 14.64 -3.24
N ILE A 41 -1.15 14.27 -3.40
CA ILE A 41 -1.73 13.96 -4.72
C ILE A 41 -1.76 15.21 -5.61
N GLU A 42 -2.17 16.35 -5.07
CA GLU A 42 -2.17 17.62 -5.81
C GLU A 42 -0.74 17.99 -6.23
N THR A 43 0.22 17.87 -5.31
CA THR A 43 1.64 18.13 -5.59
C THR A 43 2.19 17.19 -6.66
N ALA A 44 1.86 15.90 -6.60
CA ALA A 44 2.30 14.92 -7.59
C ALA A 44 1.68 15.16 -8.98
N THR A 45 0.43 15.63 -9.03
CA THR A 45 -0.33 15.83 -10.27
C THR A 45 -0.03 17.17 -10.94
N GLU A 46 0.26 18.22 -10.17
CA GLU A 46 0.44 19.58 -10.71
C GLU A 46 1.92 20.00 -10.71
N VAL A 47 2.58 19.96 -9.55
CA VAL A 47 3.94 20.49 -9.37
C VAL A 47 4.99 19.51 -9.88
N LYS A 48 4.81 18.21 -9.62
CA LYS A 48 5.74 17.13 -9.95
C LYS A 48 5.24 16.20 -11.05
N LYS A 49 4.36 16.69 -11.93
CA LYS A 49 3.77 15.93 -13.05
C LYS A 49 4.78 15.28 -14.00
N ASP A 50 6.01 15.79 -14.03
CA ASP A 50 7.10 15.29 -14.86
C ASP A 50 8.07 14.37 -14.08
N CYS A 51 7.65 13.90 -12.90
CA CYS A 51 8.43 13.02 -12.03
C CYS A 51 7.70 11.71 -11.76
N LEU A 52 8.46 10.64 -11.52
CA LEU A 52 7.95 9.46 -10.81
C LEU A 52 7.74 9.84 -9.34
N CYS A 53 6.50 9.72 -8.84
CA CYS A 53 6.16 10.05 -7.45
C CYS A 53 5.78 8.79 -6.67
N PHE A 54 6.27 8.69 -5.45
CA PHE A 54 5.85 7.68 -4.48
C PHE A 54 5.12 8.40 -3.35
N ILE A 55 3.91 7.98 -3.05
CA ILE A 55 3.12 8.47 -1.90
C ILE A 55 2.94 7.29 -0.97
N GLU A 56 3.61 7.32 0.18
CA GLU A 56 3.52 6.29 1.20
C GLU A 56 2.35 6.59 2.12
N ILE A 57 1.39 5.68 2.19
CA ILE A 57 0.19 5.80 3.00
C ILE A 57 0.34 4.80 4.15
N VAL A 58 0.50 5.32 5.36
CA VAL A 58 0.62 4.52 6.56
C VAL A 58 -0.79 4.24 7.09
N VAL A 59 -1.14 2.97 7.24
CA VAL A 59 -2.44 2.55 7.77
C VAL A 59 -2.28 1.47 8.83
N HIS A 60 -3.28 1.32 9.69
CA HIS A 60 -3.22 0.29 10.72
C HIS A 60 -3.21 -1.13 10.11
N LYS A 61 -2.48 -2.06 10.74
CA LYS A 61 -2.33 -3.45 10.27
C LYS A 61 -3.65 -4.21 10.00
N ASP A 62 -4.69 -3.86 10.76
CA ASP A 62 -6.02 -4.46 10.71
C ASP A 62 -7.01 -3.63 9.88
N ASP A 63 -6.58 -2.49 9.33
CA ASP A 63 -7.38 -1.68 8.43
C ASP A 63 -7.36 -2.30 7.02
N THR A 64 -8.34 -3.16 6.78
CA THR A 64 -8.52 -3.85 5.50
C THR A 64 -10.00 -4.08 5.22
N SER A 65 -10.33 -4.35 3.95
CA SER A 65 -11.72 -4.48 3.54
C SER A 65 -12.38 -5.73 4.13
N LYS A 66 -13.69 -5.64 4.41
CA LYS A 66 -14.48 -6.79 4.91
C LYS A 66 -14.51 -7.91 3.88
N GLU A 67 -14.54 -7.54 2.60
CA GLU A 67 -14.51 -8.44 1.47
C GLU A 67 -13.23 -9.27 1.45
N LEU A 68 -12.07 -8.68 1.76
CA LEU A 68 -10.82 -9.41 1.83
C LEU A 68 -10.82 -10.41 2.99
N LEU A 69 -11.34 -10.02 4.16
CA LEU A 69 -11.43 -10.90 5.32
C LEU A 69 -12.35 -12.10 5.06
N GLU A 70 -13.52 -11.86 4.47
CA GLU A 70 -14.48 -12.91 4.11
C GLU A 70 -13.90 -13.85 3.05
N TRP A 71 -13.31 -13.29 2.00
CA TRP A 71 -12.69 -14.08 0.94
C TRP A 71 -11.50 -14.89 1.47
N GLY A 72 -10.62 -14.29 2.26
CA GLY A 72 -9.47 -14.94 2.87
C GLY A 72 -9.86 -16.13 3.74
N SER A 73 -10.94 -16.00 4.53
CA SER A 73 -11.48 -17.09 5.35
C SER A 73 -11.97 -18.28 4.48
N ARG A 74 -12.68 -17.98 3.38
CA ARG A 74 -13.16 -19.01 2.44
C ARG A 74 -12.00 -19.72 1.72
N VAL A 75 -10.99 -18.96 1.28
CA VAL A 75 -9.79 -19.50 0.63
C VAL A 75 -9.02 -20.39 1.59
N SER A 76 -8.81 -19.94 2.83
CA SER A 76 -8.12 -20.73 3.88
C SER A 76 -8.82 -22.08 4.14
N SER A 77 -10.16 -22.05 4.27
CA SER A 77 -10.97 -23.26 4.46
C SER A 77 -10.87 -24.21 3.26
N ALA A 78 -10.91 -23.67 2.04
CA ALA A 78 -10.81 -24.47 0.83
C ALA A 78 -9.41 -25.09 0.67
N ASN A 79 -8.34 -24.36 0.99
CA ASN A 79 -6.96 -24.84 0.86
C ASN A 79 -6.60 -25.87 1.94
N SER A 80 -7.23 -25.80 3.11
CA SER A 80 -6.98 -26.71 4.24
C SER A 80 -7.88 -27.94 4.26
N ARG A 81 -8.72 -28.15 3.23
CA ARG A 81 -9.62 -29.30 3.15
C ARG A 81 -8.84 -30.62 3.11
N PRO A 82 -9.32 -31.70 3.75
CA PRO A 82 -8.63 -32.99 3.72
C PRO A 82 -8.54 -33.53 2.28
N PRO A 83 -7.50 -34.33 1.96
CA PRO A 83 -7.40 -35.02 0.69
C PRO A 83 -8.65 -35.87 0.43
N ASN A 84 -9.09 -35.92 -0.83
CA ASN A 84 -10.23 -36.76 -1.19
C ASN A 84 -9.85 -38.24 -1.03
N PRO A 85 -10.54 -39.04 -0.20
CA PRO A 85 -10.17 -40.42 0.09
C PRO A 85 -10.54 -41.42 -1.03
N GLN A 86 -10.58 -40.97 -2.30
CA GLN A 86 -10.83 -41.83 -3.47
C GLN A 86 -9.65 -42.72 -3.80
#